data_AF-A0A1S6IZA5-F1
#
_entry.id   AF-A0A1S6IZA5-F1
#
_cell.length_a   1.000
_cell.length_b   1.000
_cell.length_c   1.000
_cell.angle_alpha   90.00
_cell.angle_beta   90.00
_cell.angle_gamma   90.00
#
_symmetry.space_group_name_H-M   'P 1'
#
loop_
_entity.id
_entity.type
_entity.pdbx_description
1 polymer ?
#
loop_
_entity_poly.entity_id
_entity_poly.type
_entity_poly.pdbx_seq_one_letter_code
_entity_poly.pdbx_strand_id
1 'polypeptide(L)'
;MVSQRELKNMTETERESYLLDVLDRKILELKNLAMQGEQREEHGHGPDFQRGMAAGFVSGLALATKVLMPEKPVTDKVLATLEQYNNWAQNFNRQGKGTRTEKD
;
A
#
# COMPACT_ATOMS: atom_id res chain seq x y z
N MET A 1 7.95 -15.50 -5.89
CA MET A 1 6.53 -15.55 -5.50
C MET A 1 6.15 -17.01 -5.34
N VAL A 2 5.33 -17.34 -4.35
CA VAL A 2 4.81 -18.69 -4.14
C VAL A 2 3.75 -19.00 -5.21
N SER A 3 3.79 -20.20 -5.78
CA SER A 3 2.83 -20.66 -6.78
C SER A 3 1.46 -20.98 -6.17
N GLN A 4 0.41 -21.02 -7.00
CA GLN A 4 -0.92 -21.42 -6.53
C GLN A 4 -0.95 -22.83 -5.93
N ARG A 5 -0.11 -23.74 -6.43
CA ARG A 5 -0.02 -25.11 -5.91
C ARG A 5 0.55 -25.13 -4.50
N GLU A 6 1.59 -24.35 -4.25
CA GLU A 6 2.19 -24.21 -2.93
C GLU A 6 1.25 -23.52 -1.93
N LEU A 7 0.51 -22.48 -2.37
CA LEU A 7 -0.52 -21.82 -1.55
C LEU A 7 -1.63 -22.76 -1.07
N LYS A 8 -2.02 -23.73 -1.91
CA LYS A 8 -3.03 -24.73 -1.57
C LYS A 8 -2.53 -25.75 -0.56
N ASN A 9 -1.23 -26.00 -0.53
CA ASN A 9 -0.60 -26.95 0.39
C ASN A 9 -0.26 -26.33 1.75
N MET A 10 -0.26 -24.99 1.85
CA MET A 10 -0.08 -24.28 3.12
C MET A 10 -1.29 -24.46 4.04
N THR A 11 -1.00 -24.57 5.33
CA THR A 11 -1.98 -24.37 6.40
C THR A 11 -2.56 -22.95 6.34
N GLU A 12 -3.70 -22.75 7.01
CA GLU A 12 -4.32 -21.44 7.09
C GLU A 12 -3.38 -20.38 7.67
N THR A 13 -2.70 -20.68 8.77
CA THR A 13 -1.75 -19.78 9.44
C THR A 13 -0.55 -19.43 8.55
N GLU A 14 0.01 -20.40 7.83
CA GLU A 14 1.11 -20.16 6.88
C GLU A 14 0.66 -19.27 5.72
N ARG A 15 -0.57 -19.51 5.22
CA ARG A 15 -1.14 -18.69 4.16
C ARG A 15 -1.40 -17.26 4.62
N GLU A 16 -1.94 -17.07 5.82
CA GLU A 16 -2.16 -15.75 6.41
C GLU A 16 -0.83 -15.00 6.59
N SER A 17 0.20 -15.67 7.09
CA SER A 17 1.53 -15.09 7.27
C SER A 17 2.15 -14.70 5.92
N TYR A 18 2.07 -15.58 4.92
CA TYR A 18 2.55 -15.27 3.58
C TYR A 18 1.81 -14.09 2.94
N LEU A 19 0.48 -13.99 3.12
CA LEU A 19 -0.31 -12.89 2.59
C LEU A 19 0.06 -11.55 3.24
N LEU A 20 0.41 -11.54 4.54
CA LEU A 20 0.97 -10.36 5.20
C LEU A 20 2.32 -9.97 4.58
N ASP A 21 3.22 -10.92 4.34
CA ASP A 21 4.52 -10.63 3.69
C ASP A 21 4.35 -10.12 2.25
N VAL A 22 3.33 -10.60 1.53
CA VAL A 22 2.98 -10.07 0.21
C VAL A 22 2.46 -8.64 0.33
N LEU A 23 1.60 -8.36 1.31
CA LEU A 23 1.08 -7.03 1.55
C LEU A 23 2.20 -6.03 1.86
N ASP A 24 3.12 -6.37 2.77
CA ASP A 24 4.24 -5.50 3.13
C ASP A 24 5.13 -5.19 1.93
N ARG A 25 5.44 -6.20 1.10
CA ARG A 25 6.18 -5.98 -0.15
C ARG A 25 5.43 -5.07 -1.11
N LYS A 26 4.10 -5.20 -1.22
CA LYS A 26 3.31 -4.31 -2.08
C LYS A 26 3.28 -2.88 -1.56
N ILE A 27 3.16 -2.70 -0.25
CA ILE A 27 3.25 -1.38 0.40
C ILE A 27 4.60 -0.73 0.12
N LEU A 28 5.70 -1.48 0.24
CA LEU A 28 7.04 -0.98 -0.09
C LEU A 28 7.16 -0.57 -1.56
N GLU A 29 6.63 -1.37 -2.48
CA GLU A 29 6.59 -1.05 -3.90
C GLU A 29 5.84 0.27 -4.17
N LEU A 30 4.66 0.46 -3.54
CA LEU A 30 3.89 1.70 -3.67
C LEU A 30 4.64 2.92 -3.13
N LYS A 31 5.35 2.77 -2.00
CA LYS A 31 6.20 3.84 -1.45
C LYS A 31 7.32 4.20 -2.43
N ASN A 32 8.00 3.20 -2.98
CA ASN A 32 9.09 3.40 -3.94
C ASN A 32 8.61 4.08 -5.23
N LEU A 33 7.45 3.67 -5.75
CA LEU A 33 6.85 4.29 -6.93
C LEU A 33 6.52 5.77 -6.68
N ALA A 34 5.98 6.11 -5.52
CA ALA A 34 5.70 7.51 -5.17
C ALA A 34 6.98 8.36 -5.05
N MET A 35 8.03 7.83 -4.43
CA MET A 35 9.33 8.51 -4.33
C MET A 35 10.02 8.69 -5.69
N GLN A 36 9.88 7.72 -6.60
CA GLN A 36 10.44 7.80 -7.96
C GLN A 36 9.60 8.69 -8.89
N GLY A 37 8.28 8.73 -8.69
CA GLY A 37 7.37 9.55 -9.49
C GLY A 37 7.64 11.05 -9.38
N GLU A 38 8.19 11.52 -8.25
CA GLU A 38 8.68 12.90 -8.13
C GLU A 38 9.92 13.18 -9.01
N GLN A 39 10.65 12.16 -9.46
CA GLN A 39 11.85 12.31 -10.28
C GLN A 39 11.60 12.21 -11.79
N ARG A 40 10.44 11.71 -12.24
CA ARG A 40 10.12 11.47 -13.66
C ARG A 40 8.84 12.20 -14.07
N GLU A 41 8.95 13.49 -14.40
CA GLU A 41 7.84 14.31 -14.92
C GLU A 41 7.61 14.18 -16.45
N GLU A 42 8.06 13.11 -17.12
CA GLU A 42 8.09 13.15 -18.59
C GLU A 42 6.86 12.59 -19.33
N HIS A 43 6.05 11.64 -18.83
CA HIS A 43 4.94 11.10 -19.66
C HIS A 43 3.63 10.72 -18.93
N GLY A 44 2.54 11.35 -19.39
CA GLY A 44 1.18 10.78 -19.45
C GLY A 44 0.24 11.07 -18.29
N HIS A 45 0.64 10.78 -17.06
CA HIS A 45 -0.16 11.04 -15.87
C HIS A 45 0.77 11.47 -14.73
N GLY A 46 0.58 12.69 -14.22
CA GLY A 46 1.46 13.27 -13.21
C GLY A 46 1.50 12.45 -11.90
N PRO A 47 2.48 12.73 -11.01
CA PRO A 47 2.66 12.03 -9.73
C PRO A 47 1.41 12.09 -8.82
N ASP A 48 0.51 13.06 -9.01
CA ASP A 48 -0.77 13.13 -8.30
C ASP A 48 -1.73 11.98 -8.68
N PHE A 49 -1.78 11.59 -9.96
CA PHE A 49 -2.65 10.50 -10.42
C PHE A 49 -2.21 9.15 -9.84
N GLN A 50 -0.91 8.85 -9.90
CA GLN A 50 -0.36 7.61 -9.34
C GLN A 50 -0.58 7.52 -7.83
N ARG A 51 -0.43 8.64 -7.11
CA ARG A 51 -0.76 8.73 -5.68
C ARG A 51 -2.25 8.50 -5.41
N GLY A 52 -3.13 9.09 -6.21
CA GLY A 52 -4.58 8.85 -6.13
C GLY A 52 -4.93 7.37 -6.32
N MET A 53 -4.33 6.71 -7.32
CA MET A 53 -4.52 5.28 -7.58
C MET A 53 -4.04 4.41 -6.40
N ALA A 54 -2.86 4.71 -5.85
CA ALA A 54 -2.32 3.98 -4.70
C ALA A 54 -3.20 4.16 -3.44
N ALA A 55 -3.67 5.38 -3.17
CA ALA A 55 -4.58 5.67 -2.07
C ALA A 55 -5.92 4.94 -2.22
N GLY A 56 -6.46 4.90 -3.44
CA GLY A 56 -7.68 4.15 -3.76
C GLY A 56 -7.51 2.64 -3.55
N PHE A 57 -6.39 2.07 -4.00
CA PHE A 57 -6.05 0.66 -3.77
C PHE A 57 -5.99 0.30 -2.28
N VAL A 58 -5.26 1.08 -1.49
CA VAL A 58 -5.11 0.83 -0.04
C VAL A 58 -6.45 0.98 0.70
N SER A 59 -7.23 2.00 0.37
CA SER A 59 -8.56 2.21 0.96
C SER A 59 -9.53 1.08 0.61
N GLY A 60 -9.51 0.62 -0.65
CA GLY A 60 -10.31 -0.52 -1.10
C GLY A 60 -9.93 -1.81 -0.38
N LEU A 61 -8.63 -2.05 -0.16
CA LEU A 61 -8.16 -3.21 0.58
C LEU A 61 -8.61 -3.17 2.05
N ALA A 62 -8.51 -2.01 2.71
CA ALA A 62 -8.97 -1.84 4.09
C ALA A 62 -10.48 -2.10 4.22
N LEU A 63 -11.28 -1.63 3.25
CA LEU A 63 -12.71 -1.91 3.20
C LEU A 63 -12.99 -3.41 3.01
N ALA A 64 -12.33 -4.03 2.02
CA ALA A 64 -12.50 -5.46 1.74
C ALA A 64 -12.15 -6.33 2.95
N THR A 65 -11.05 -6.03 3.66
CA THR A 65 -10.67 -6.76 4.89
C THR A 65 -11.74 -6.64 5.97
N LYS A 66 -12.27 -5.44 6.20
CA LYS A 66 -13.33 -5.20 7.20
C LYS A 66 -14.64 -5.93 6.86
N VAL A 67 -14.99 -6.03 5.58
CA VAL A 67 -16.25 -6.66 5.15
C VAL A 67 -16.14 -8.18 5.10
N LEU A 68 -15.04 -8.70 4.55
CA LEU A 68 -14.91 -10.13 4.25
C LEU A 68 -14.39 -10.95 5.43
N MET A 69 -13.62 -10.36 6.33
CA MET A 69 -12.97 -11.09 7.43
C MET A 69 -12.95 -10.30 8.76
N PRO A 70 -14.07 -9.70 9.23
CA PRO A 70 -14.06 -8.80 10.39
C PRO A 70 -13.54 -9.43 11.70
N GLU A 71 -13.71 -10.74 11.89
CA GLU A 71 -13.45 -11.44 13.16
C GLU A 71 -12.11 -12.19 13.20
N LYS A 72 -11.33 -12.15 12.12
CA LYS A 72 -10.04 -12.87 12.08
C LYS A 72 -8.93 -12.06 12.76
N PRO A 73 -8.06 -12.66 13.58
CA PRO A 73 -6.92 -11.95 14.18
C PRO A 73 -5.95 -11.33 13.15
N VAL A 74 -5.88 -11.88 11.94
CA VAL A 74 -5.07 -11.32 10.85
C VAL A 74 -5.59 -9.95 10.38
N THR A 75 -6.88 -9.66 10.57
CA THR A 75 -7.50 -8.41 10.16
C THR A 75 -6.90 -7.21 10.86
N ASP A 76 -6.64 -7.30 12.17
CA ASP A 76 -6.00 -6.21 12.91
C ASP A 76 -4.60 -5.93 12.38
N LYS A 77 -3.85 -6.98 12.02
CA LYS A 77 -2.51 -6.84 11.44
C LYS A 77 -2.56 -6.16 10.08
N VAL A 78 -3.48 -6.58 9.21
CA VAL A 78 -3.68 -5.96 7.89
C VAL A 78 -4.05 -4.49 8.06
N LEU A 79 -5.03 -4.18 8.91
CA LEU A 79 -5.47 -2.80 9.14
C LEU A 79 -4.35 -1.93 9.72
N ALA A 80 -3.55 -2.46 10.64
CA ALA A 80 -2.38 -1.76 11.16
C ALA A 80 -1.35 -1.45 10.07
N THR A 81 -1.04 -2.40 9.18
CA THR A 81 -0.12 -2.17 8.05
C THR A 81 -0.65 -1.09 7.10
N LEU A 82 -1.95 -1.13 6.76
CA LEU A 82 -2.56 -0.14 5.86
C LEU A 82 -2.61 1.26 6.52
N GLU A 83 -2.85 1.33 7.82
CA GLU A 83 -2.83 2.58 8.57
C GLU A 83 -1.42 3.19 8.61
N GLN A 84 -0.38 2.37 8.78
CA GLN A 84 1.01 2.83 8.69
C GLN A 84 1.33 3.41 7.31
N TYR A 85 0.82 2.80 6.23
CA TYR A 85 0.96 3.37 4.89
C TYR A 85 0.23 4.71 4.78
N ASN A 86 -1.00 4.83 5.26
CA ASN A 86 -1.76 6.08 5.21
C ASN A 86 -1.03 7.22 5.93
N ASN A 87 -0.53 6.96 7.14
CA ASN A 87 0.25 7.93 7.90
C ASN A 87 1.51 8.36 7.16
N TRP A 88 2.24 7.40 6.57
CA TRP A 88 3.39 7.70 5.72
C TRP A 88 3.00 8.56 4.51
N ALA A 89 1.94 8.20 3.78
CA ALA A 89 1.51 8.88 2.57
C ALA A 89 1.06 10.33 2.86
N GLN A 90 0.38 10.56 4.00
CA GLN A 90 0.03 11.90 4.45
C GLN A 90 1.27 12.74 4.74
N ASN A 91 2.27 12.19 5.44
CA ASN A 91 3.52 12.89 5.73
C ASN A 91 4.32 13.20 4.47
N PHE A 92 4.43 12.23 3.56
CA PHE A 92 5.09 12.38 2.26
C PHE A 92 4.44 13.51 1.44
N ASN A 93 3.10 13.53 1.36
CA ASN A 93 2.37 14.58 0.64
C ASN A 93 2.50 15.97 1.29
N ARG A 94 2.65 16.05 2.61
CA ARG A 94 2.91 17.33 3.31
C ARG A 94 4.31 17.86 2.99
N GLN A 95 5.31 16.99 2.96
CA GLN A 95 6.70 17.37 2.63
C GLN A 95 6.83 17.87 1.20
N GLY A 96 6.24 17.17 0.22
CA GLY A 96 6.27 17.60 -1.19
C GLY A 96 5.51 18.91 -1.47
N LYS A 97 4.58 19.31 -0.60
CA LYS A 97 3.90 20.62 -0.69
C LYS A 97 4.75 21.76 -0.14
N GLY A 98 5.49 21.53 0.96
CA GLY A 98 6.33 22.55 1.58
C GLY A 98 7.44 23.06 0.66
N THR A 99 8.09 22.17 -0.08
CA THR A 99 9.16 22.51 -1.05
C THR A 99 8.66 23.18 -2.34
N ARG A 100 7.39 23.02 -2.71
CA ARG A 100 6.80 23.69 -3.89
C ARG A 100 6.49 25.17 -3.61
N THR A 101 6.11 25.53 -2.39
CA THR A 101 5.81 26.92 -1.99
C THR A 101 7.03 27.83 -1.80
N GLU A 102 8.24 27.30 -1.69
CA GLU A 102 9.47 28.11 -1.57
C GLU A 102 10.09 28.50 -2.92
N LYS A 103 9.51 28.05 -4.04
CA LYS A 103 10.01 28.34 -5.40
C LYS A 103 9.11 29.27 -6.22
N ASP A 104 8.03 29.78 -5.65
CA ASP A 104 7.19 30.86 -6.21
C ASP A 104 7.46 32.17 -5.47
#